data_AF-A0A934YHN1-F1
#
_entry.id   AF-A0A934YHN1-F1
#
_cell.length_a   1.000
_cell.length_b   1.000
_cell.length_c   1.000
_cell.angle_alpha   90.00
_cell.angle_beta   90.00
_cell.angle_gamma   90.00
#
_symmetry.space_group_name_H-M   'P 1'
#
loop_
_entity.id
_entity.type
_entity.pdbx_description
1 polymer ?
#
loop_
_entity_poly.entity_id
_entity_poly.type
_entity_poly.pdbx_seq_one_letter_code
_entity_poly.pdbx_strand_id
1 'polypeptide(L)'
;MRSPPALARSLALAGGLAFVAAACTLLNPLEGYTGGAPDTGPDVVVTPPIPEETGVVDAGADGDAAPSCVSALPPERPVGVGGGAKSFVNAFVSFEAGDPRDPSAPNTQGYDLDRTCTCPGPRSCKPASGPGVCDYPNGVDNAAGTYLLSLLTVLGDGNTITARLRAGTNGLLLRVSGYNEQPDDSEVELALFTSFGLEGANDGGPDAPRPKLDGTDRWTVDRSSLFGGVPYFPTIFDTRAYVRGGVLVASFSGLVRVGTYPLPVVGGLITGRLSKTGDSYAILDGVVSGRFVVTKFLTGLESVPHPLTPGAYLCGTDRLYLNLRDSICASRDLLEDPTQDGKDGACDASSFAVRFTSVPSVLGNVVEPGSPVRACGDAWAGSCP
;
A
#
# COMPACT_ATOMS: atom_id res chain seq x y z
N MET A 1 -61.06 34.92 16.41
CA MET A 1 -59.84 35.31 17.17
C MET A 1 -59.40 34.14 18.03
N ARG A 2 -58.22 33.59 17.77
CA ARG A 2 -57.27 32.94 18.70
C ARG A 2 -56.39 31.96 17.91
N SER A 3 -55.12 32.33 17.78
CA SER A 3 -54.03 31.50 17.26
C SER A 3 -53.71 30.32 18.19
N PRO A 4 -53.11 29.23 17.69
CA PRO A 4 -52.30 28.33 18.51
C PRO A 4 -50.79 28.61 18.32
N PRO A 5 -49.94 28.18 19.28
CA PRO A 5 -48.57 28.64 19.43
C PRO A 5 -47.53 27.70 18.80
N ALA A 6 -46.35 28.27 18.54
CA ALA A 6 -45.11 27.55 18.26
C ALA A 6 -44.49 27.01 19.56
N LEU A 7 -43.93 25.80 19.54
CA LEU A 7 -42.70 25.39 20.25
C LEU A 7 -42.47 23.87 20.13
N ALA A 8 -41.32 23.49 19.54
CA ALA A 8 -40.34 22.54 20.11
C ALA A 8 -39.37 22.03 19.01
N ARG A 9 -38.31 22.82 18.75
CA ARG A 9 -37.04 22.28 18.23
C ARG A 9 -36.05 22.34 19.39
N SER A 10 -35.53 21.20 19.82
CA SER A 10 -34.24 21.03 20.50
C SER A 10 -34.10 19.57 20.96
N LEU A 11 -33.21 18.80 20.31
CA LEU A 11 -32.17 18.06 21.00
C LEU A 11 -31.17 17.54 19.95
N ALA A 12 -30.04 18.25 19.85
CA ALA A 12 -28.80 17.79 19.25
C ALA A 12 -27.68 18.16 20.23
N LEU A 13 -26.56 17.45 20.11
CA LEU A 13 -25.31 17.55 20.89
C LEU A 13 -25.23 16.73 22.19
N ALA A 14 -24.86 15.45 22.02
CA ALA A 14 -23.88 14.79 22.88
C ALA A 14 -23.28 13.61 22.09
N GLY A 15 -22.14 13.80 21.44
CA GLY A 15 -21.48 12.73 20.68
C GLY A 15 -20.16 13.10 19.98
N GLY A 16 -19.80 14.38 19.92
CA GLY A 16 -18.63 14.85 19.16
C GLY A 16 -17.30 14.94 19.93
N LEU A 17 -17.26 14.67 21.23
CA LEU A 17 -16.06 14.95 22.06
C LEU A 17 -15.15 13.73 22.34
N ALA A 18 -15.61 12.50 22.08
CA ALA A 18 -14.78 11.31 22.29
C ALA A 18 -13.81 11.01 21.12
N PHE A 19 -14.09 11.53 19.91
CA PHE A 19 -13.24 11.31 18.73
C PHE A 19 -12.05 12.27 18.63
N VAL A 20 -12.09 13.41 19.32
CA VAL A 20 -11.02 14.42 19.30
C VAL A 20 -9.75 13.93 19.99
N ALA A 21 -9.87 13.06 21.00
CA ALA A 21 -8.70 12.50 21.68
C ALA A 21 -7.97 11.47 20.79
N ALA A 22 -8.69 10.58 20.09
CA ALA A 22 -8.08 9.49 19.33
C ALA A 22 -7.26 9.97 18.11
N ALA A 23 -7.72 10.99 17.38
CA ALA A 23 -7.01 11.50 16.20
C ALA A 23 -5.73 12.29 16.57
N CYS A 24 -5.70 12.99 17.71
CA CYS A 24 -4.50 13.69 18.18
C CYS A 24 -3.52 12.76 18.91
N THR A 25 -3.96 11.66 19.53
CA THR A 25 -3.06 10.68 20.15
C THR A 25 -2.41 9.72 19.15
N LEU A 26 -3.05 9.46 18.00
CA LEU A 26 -2.47 8.61 16.94
C LEU A 26 -1.32 9.28 16.17
N LEU A 27 -1.19 10.62 16.24
CA LEU A 27 -0.06 11.36 15.66
C LEU A 27 1.15 11.47 16.60
N ASN A 28 1.09 10.86 17.80
CA ASN A 28 2.09 11.00 18.86
C ASN A 28 2.84 9.72 19.34
N PRO A 29 2.91 8.57 18.64
CA PRO A 29 3.85 7.53 19.02
C PRO A 29 5.03 7.47 18.04
N LEU A 30 5.87 8.51 17.98
CA LEU A 30 7.15 8.46 17.25
C LEU A 30 8.38 8.81 18.10
N GLU A 31 8.21 9.08 19.39
CA GLU A 31 9.35 9.36 20.32
C GLU A 31 9.88 8.10 21.04
N GLY A 32 9.43 6.88 20.68
CA GLY A 32 9.71 5.68 21.48
C GLY A 32 10.59 4.59 20.86
N TYR A 33 10.92 4.64 19.56
CA TYR A 33 11.68 3.56 18.94
C TYR A 33 13.18 3.88 18.85
N THR A 34 13.82 4.00 20.02
CA THR A 34 15.28 3.85 20.13
C THR A 34 15.57 2.38 20.40
N GLY A 35 16.10 1.66 19.40
CA GLY A 35 16.57 0.29 19.57
C GLY A 35 17.57 0.19 20.73
N GLY A 36 17.34 -0.79 21.60
CA GLY A 36 18.24 -1.12 22.69
C GLY A 36 17.61 -2.11 23.66
N ALA A 37 17.92 -3.41 23.51
CA ALA A 37 17.81 -4.35 24.63
C ALA A 37 18.89 -3.99 25.67
N PRO A 38 18.59 -4.17 26.98
CA PRO A 38 19.06 -5.39 27.59
C PRO A 38 18.04 -6.07 28.52
N ASP A 39 18.15 -7.38 28.49
CA ASP A 39 17.48 -8.39 29.29
C ASP A 39 18.01 -8.38 30.73
N THR A 40 17.14 -8.22 31.74
CA THR A 40 17.48 -8.47 33.16
C THR A 40 16.29 -9.03 33.95
N GLY A 41 15.96 -10.32 33.71
CA GLY A 41 15.56 -11.34 34.69
C GLY A 41 14.17 -11.28 35.36
N PRO A 42 13.87 -12.22 36.29
CA PRO A 42 14.18 -13.65 36.32
C PRO A 42 12.88 -14.50 36.33
N ASP A 43 12.89 -15.71 35.77
CA ASP A 43 11.82 -16.68 36.08
C ASP A 43 12.35 -18.07 36.43
N VAL A 44 11.83 -18.54 37.56
CA VAL A 44 12.13 -19.77 38.26
C VAL A 44 11.29 -20.89 37.66
N VAL A 45 11.92 -21.89 37.06
CA VAL A 45 11.34 -23.24 36.96
C VAL A 45 12.43 -24.28 37.21
N VAL A 46 12.14 -25.12 38.20
CA VAL A 46 12.98 -26.18 38.76
C VAL A 46 13.00 -27.40 37.84
N THR A 47 14.20 -27.89 37.51
CA THR A 47 14.43 -29.29 37.07
C THR A 47 15.82 -29.78 37.53
N PRO A 48 16.00 -31.11 37.76
CA PRO A 48 17.00 -31.69 38.68
C PRO A 48 18.42 -31.88 38.08
N PRO A 49 19.44 -32.22 38.90
CA PRO A 49 20.85 -32.02 38.56
C PRO A 49 21.47 -33.18 37.79
N ILE A 50 22.36 -32.87 36.85
CA ILE A 50 23.27 -33.80 36.15
C ILE A 50 24.68 -33.14 36.14
N PRO A 51 25.77 -33.88 36.39
CA PRO A 51 26.96 -33.37 37.07
C PRO A 51 27.94 -32.57 36.20
N GLU A 52 28.72 -31.72 36.89
CA GLU A 52 29.87 -30.95 36.40
C GLU A 52 30.85 -31.77 35.56
N GLU A 53 31.15 -31.26 34.35
CA GLU A 53 32.44 -31.47 33.71
C GLU A 53 33.12 -30.11 33.51
N THR A 54 34.26 -29.97 34.17
CA THR A 54 35.19 -28.84 34.06
C THR A 54 35.90 -28.89 32.70
N GLY A 55 35.68 -27.89 31.86
CA GLY A 55 36.42 -27.69 30.61
C GLY A 55 36.68 -26.21 30.39
N VAL A 56 37.92 -25.79 30.61
CA VAL A 56 38.42 -24.46 30.21
C VAL A 56 38.37 -24.37 28.69
N VAL A 57 37.63 -23.40 28.15
CA VAL A 57 37.66 -23.08 26.72
C VAL A 57 38.05 -21.63 26.52
N ASP A 58 39.07 -21.48 25.69
CA ASP A 58 39.84 -20.31 25.33
C ASP A 58 38.96 -19.20 24.72
N ALA A 59 39.31 -17.94 25.01
CA ALA A 59 38.66 -16.76 24.49
C ALA A 59 39.08 -16.54 23.02
N GLY A 60 38.43 -17.28 22.12
CA GLY A 60 38.46 -17.01 20.69
C GLY A 60 37.46 -15.91 20.36
N ALA A 61 37.97 -14.77 19.90
CA ALA A 61 37.17 -13.74 19.27
C ALA A 61 36.62 -14.27 17.93
N ASP A 62 35.42 -14.84 17.97
CA ASP A 62 34.64 -15.07 16.77
C ASP A 62 34.10 -13.72 16.32
N GLY A 63 34.73 -13.15 15.29
CA GLY A 63 34.15 -12.05 14.56
C GLY A 63 32.82 -12.52 14.01
N ASP A 64 31.73 -11.98 14.57
CA ASP A 64 30.38 -12.10 14.02
C ASP A 64 30.46 -11.71 12.54
N ALA A 65 30.48 -12.72 11.67
CA ALA A 65 30.20 -12.52 10.27
C ALA A 65 28.84 -11.81 10.24
N ALA A 66 28.84 -10.55 9.80
CA ALA A 66 27.62 -9.75 9.72
C ALA A 66 26.53 -10.65 9.14
N PRO A 67 25.35 -10.77 9.80
CA PRO A 67 24.33 -11.71 9.40
C PRO A 67 24.09 -11.51 7.91
N SER A 68 24.35 -12.57 7.12
CA SER A 68 24.17 -12.55 5.69
C SER A 68 22.69 -12.27 5.44
N CYS A 69 22.37 -11.04 5.07
CA CYS A 69 21.00 -10.70 4.76
C CYS A 69 20.60 -11.47 3.49
N VAL A 70 19.49 -12.20 3.57
CA VAL A 70 18.91 -12.88 2.41
C VAL A 70 17.81 -11.97 1.88
N SER A 71 18.03 -11.35 0.71
CA SER A 71 17.07 -10.45 0.09
C SER A 71 15.71 -11.10 -0.14
N ALA A 72 14.65 -10.40 0.26
CA ALA A 72 13.27 -10.76 -0.02
C ALA A 72 12.96 -10.44 -1.49
N LEU A 73 13.16 -11.42 -2.36
CA LEU A 73 12.89 -11.30 -3.79
C LEU A 73 11.59 -12.05 -4.16
N PRO A 74 10.87 -11.61 -5.22
CA PRO A 74 9.78 -12.42 -5.76
C PRO A 74 10.30 -13.79 -6.23
N PRO A 75 9.46 -14.83 -6.26
CA PRO A 75 9.83 -16.12 -6.83
C PRO A 75 10.41 -15.96 -8.24
N GLU A 76 11.51 -16.65 -8.55
CA GLU A 76 12.12 -16.57 -9.88
C GLU A 76 11.16 -17.09 -10.97
N ARG A 77 11.26 -16.50 -12.17
CA ARG A 77 10.50 -16.93 -13.34
C ARG A 77 10.77 -18.42 -13.64
N PRO A 78 9.73 -19.24 -13.87
CA PRO A 78 9.95 -20.62 -14.29
C PRO A 78 10.55 -20.69 -15.69
N VAL A 79 11.35 -21.72 -15.93
CA VAL A 79 11.85 -22.06 -17.27
C VAL A 79 10.84 -22.98 -17.93
N GLY A 80 10.43 -22.69 -19.18
CA GLY A 80 9.51 -23.55 -19.93
C GLY A 80 8.54 -22.80 -20.82
N VAL A 81 7.54 -23.52 -21.32
CA VAL A 81 6.47 -22.98 -22.18
C VAL A 81 5.51 -22.17 -21.32
N GLY A 82 5.34 -20.90 -21.68
CA GLY A 82 4.33 -20.02 -21.14
C GLY A 82 3.16 -19.87 -22.10
N GLY A 83 2.10 -19.23 -21.65
CA GLY A 83 0.96 -18.90 -22.48
C GLY A 83 -0.14 -19.97 -22.50
N GLY A 84 -1.37 -19.50 -22.48
CA GLY A 84 -2.61 -20.27 -22.49
C GLY A 84 -3.80 -19.41 -22.94
N ALA A 85 -5.01 -19.98 -22.85
CA ALA A 85 -6.22 -19.28 -23.28
C ALA A 85 -6.97 -18.61 -22.12
N LYS A 86 -6.55 -18.83 -20.87
CA LYS A 86 -7.31 -18.33 -19.72
C LYS A 86 -7.11 -16.84 -19.55
N SER A 87 -8.23 -16.13 -19.41
CA SER A 87 -8.28 -14.74 -18.99
C SER A 87 -9.29 -14.58 -17.88
N PHE A 88 -8.97 -13.75 -16.89
CA PHE A 88 -9.84 -13.44 -15.77
C PHE A 88 -9.55 -12.04 -15.22
N VAL A 89 -10.53 -11.48 -14.52
CA VAL A 89 -10.46 -10.14 -13.93
C VAL A 89 -10.76 -10.25 -12.43
N ASN A 90 -9.99 -9.51 -11.64
CA ASN A 90 -10.15 -9.44 -10.20
C ASN A 90 -10.37 -8.01 -9.73
N ALA A 91 -11.22 -7.84 -8.72
CA ALA A 91 -11.35 -6.61 -7.98
C ALA A 91 -10.68 -6.74 -6.61
N PHE A 92 -9.91 -5.74 -6.22
CA PHE A 92 -9.29 -5.68 -4.90
C PHE A 92 -10.37 -5.50 -3.83
N VAL A 93 -10.30 -6.28 -2.75
CA VAL A 93 -11.28 -6.25 -1.64
C VAL A 93 -10.64 -5.96 -0.28
N SER A 94 -9.30 -5.94 -0.21
CA SER A 94 -8.57 -5.43 0.95
C SER A 94 -7.28 -4.72 0.52
N PHE A 95 -6.89 -3.74 1.34
CA PHE A 95 -5.56 -3.16 1.39
C PHE A 95 -5.14 -3.05 2.86
N GLU A 96 -4.01 -3.68 3.18
CA GLU A 96 -3.47 -3.75 4.54
C GLU A 96 -2.03 -3.23 4.53
N ALA A 97 -1.81 -2.10 5.21
CA ALA A 97 -0.50 -1.44 5.29
C ALA A 97 0.33 -1.83 6.53
N GLY A 98 -0.27 -2.51 7.51
CA GLY A 98 0.39 -2.96 8.74
C GLY A 98 0.44 -4.48 8.86
N ASP A 99 1.20 -5.01 9.84
CA ASP A 99 1.21 -6.44 10.16
C ASP A 99 -0.20 -6.86 10.63
N PRO A 100 -0.78 -7.94 10.07
CA PRO A 100 -2.09 -8.42 10.50
C PRO A 100 -2.18 -8.79 12.00
N ARG A 101 -1.04 -9.14 12.62
CA ARG A 101 -0.91 -9.49 14.04
C ARG A 101 -0.63 -8.29 14.92
N ASP A 102 -0.05 -7.24 14.35
CA ASP A 102 0.16 -5.95 14.99
C ASP A 102 -0.05 -4.83 13.95
N PRO A 103 -1.29 -4.33 13.81
CA PRO A 103 -1.59 -3.30 12.81
C PRO A 103 -0.84 -1.99 13.02
N SER A 104 -0.25 -1.77 14.21
CA SER A 104 0.61 -0.62 14.49
C SER A 104 2.04 -0.80 13.98
N ALA A 105 2.46 -2.05 13.71
CA ALA A 105 3.71 -2.37 13.07
C ALA A 105 3.57 -2.27 11.55
N PRO A 106 4.56 -1.69 10.84
CA PRO A 106 4.63 -1.70 9.40
C PRO A 106 4.62 -3.13 8.84
N ASN A 107 3.98 -3.30 7.68
CA ASN A 107 3.98 -4.60 7.01
C ASN A 107 5.41 -4.99 6.59
N THR A 108 5.90 -6.12 7.09
CA THR A 108 7.22 -6.68 6.72
C THR A 108 7.12 -7.70 5.59
N GLN A 109 5.90 -7.98 5.10
CA GLN A 109 5.67 -8.78 3.90
C GLN A 109 5.75 -7.85 2.68
N GLY A 110 6.99 -7.61 2.24
CA GLY A 110 7.34 -6.79 1.09
C GLY A 110 8.52 -7.41 0.33
N TYR A 111 9.20 -6.57 -0.44
CA TYR A 111 10.33 -6.98 -1.26
C TYR A 111 11.49 -6.02 -1.09
N ASP A 112 12.69 -6.55 -1.31
CA ASP A 112 13.92 -5.79 -1.54
C ASP A 112 13.88 -5.25 -2.98
N LEU A 113 13.56 -3.95 -3.09
CA LEU A 113 13.33 -3.24 -4.34
C LEU A 113 14.62 -2.72 -4.97
N ASP A 114 15.67 -2.54 -4.19
CA ASP A 114 16.98 -2.03 -4.63
C ASP A 114 18.08 -3.12 -4.66
N ARG A 115 17.74 -4.34 -4.19
CA ARG A 115 18.58 -5.53 -4.08
C ARG A 115 19.73 -5.37 -3.09
N THR A 116 19.57 -4.50 -2.11
CA THR A 116 20.58 -4.12 -1.14
C THR A 116 19.96 -4.05 0.24
N CYS A 117 20.36 -4.95 1.14
CA CYS A 117 19.94 -4.86 2.53
C CYS A 117 20.60 -3.68 3.25
N THR A 118 19.96 -2.52 3.22
CA THR A 118 20.37 -1.30 3.91
C THR A 118 20.31 -1.53 5.43
N CYS A 119 21.46 -1.33 6.09
CA CYS A 119 21.69 -1.68 7.49
C CYS A 119 21.59 -3.21 7.74
N PRO A 120 22.67 -4.00 7.52
CA PRO A 120 24.08 -3.59 7.64
C PRO A 120 24.78 -3.22 6.32
N GLY A 121 24.14 -3.44 5.17
CA GLY A 121 24.71 -3.15 3.86
C GLY A 121 24.81 -1.65 3.56
N PRO A 122 25.42 -1.29 2.41
CA PRO A 122 25.46 0.10 1.95
C PRO A 122 24.04 0.60 1.68
N ARG A 123 23.87 1.92 1.68
CA ARG A 123 22.60 2.55 1.32
C ARG A 123 22.48 2.65 -0.20
N SER A 124 21.27 2.51 -0.72
CA SER A 124 21.00 2.72 -2.14
C SER A 124 21.00 4.17 -2.58
N CYS A 125 20.79 5.10 -1.64
CA CYS A 125 20.90 6.53 -1.88
C CYS A 125 21.38 7.29 -0.63
N LYS A 126 21.71 8.56 -0.83
CA LYS A 126 22.15 9.49 0.22
C LYS A 126 20.92 10.09 0.91
N PRO A 127 20.72 9.83 2.22
CA PRO A 127 19.61 10.43 2.95
C PRO A 127 19.79 11.94 3.04
N ALA A 128 18.68 12.68 3.05
CA ALA A 128 18.71 14.14 3.18
C ALA A 128 19.25 14.60 4.55
N SER A 129 19.00 13.80 5.60
CA SER A 129 19.43 14.10 6.98
C SER A 129 19.52 12.82 7.82
N GLY A 130 20.37 12.86 8.86
CA GLY A 130 20.45 11.79 9.85
C GLY A 130 21.01 10.48 9.27
N PRO A 131 20.81 9.35 9.99
CA PRO A 131 21.34 8.07 9.55
C PRO A 131 20.65 7.57 8.28
N GLY A 132 19.43 7.99 7.96
CA GLY A 132 18.57 7.43 6.89
C GLY A 132 17.68 6.28 7.38
N VAL A 133 16.78 5.78 6.53
CA VAL A 133 15.89 4.64 6.86
C VAL A 133 16.64 3.32 6.68
N CYS A 134 16.44 2.36 7.57
CA CYS A 134 16.98 1.01 7.41
C CYS A 134 15.89 0.08 6.92
N ASP A 135 16.29 -1.01 6.26
CA ASP A 135 15.33 -1.99 5.77
C ASP A 135 14.76 -2.82 6.91
N TYR A 136 13.61 -3.42 6.63
CA TYR A 136 13.07 -4.49 7.45
C TYR A 136 13.86 -5.80 7.22
N PRO A 137 13.66 -6.84 8.03
CA PRO A 137 14.32 -8.13 7.84
C PRO A 137 14.25 -8.61 6.40
N ASN A 138 15.35 -9.20 5.90
CA ASN A 138 15.51 -9.64 4.51
C ASN A 138 15.59 -8.50 3.48
N GLY A 139 15.98 -7.28 3.88
CA GLY A 139 16.12 -6.15 2.96
C GLY A 139 14.78 -5.62 2.46
N VAL A 140 13.70 -5.82 3.20
CA VAL A 140 12.37 -5.38 2.74
C VAL A 140 12.26 -3.86 2.83
N ASP A 141 12.00 -3.26 1.67
CA ASP A 141 11.75 -1.83 1.49
C ASP A 141 10.29 -1.50 1.78
N ASN A 142 10.03 -0.85 2.92
CA ASN A 142 8.71 -0.33 3.26
C ASN A 142 8.77 0.90 4.18
N ALA A 143 9.64 1.86 3.87
CA ALA A 143 9.81 3.07 4.67
C ALA A 143 8.48 3.83 4.88
N ALA A 144 7.59 3.82 3.88
CA ALA A 144 6.28 4.42 3.99
C ALA A 144 5.36 3.75 5.02
N GLY A 145 5.57 2.47 5.32
CA GLY A 145 4.72 1.69 6.23
C GLY A 145 4.56 2.32 7.63
N THR A 146 5.53 3.12 8.08
CA THR A 146 5.50 3.84 9.36
C THR A 146 4.42 4.92 9.49
N TYR A 147 4.02 5.54 8.37
CA TYR A 147 2.95 6.55 8.35
C TYR A 147 1.79 6.18 7.43
N LEU A 148 1.93 5.12 6.62
CA LEU A 148 0.94 4.75 5.63
C LEU A 148 -0.42 4.52 6.29
N LEU A 149 -0.50 3.85 7.44
CA LEU A 149 -1.78 3.66 8.15
C LEU A 149 -2.47 4.99 8.51
N SER A 150 -1.71 5.95 9.05
CA SER A 150 -2.21 7.29 9.39
C SER A 150 -2.71 8.02 8.14
N LEU A 151 -1.94 7.94 7.06
CA LEU A 151 -2.35 8.51 5.78
C LEU A 151 -3.60 7.85 5.22
N LEU A 152 -3.68 6.52 5.18
CA LEU A 152 -4.83 5.78 4.65
C LEU A 152 -6.10 6.08 5.46
N THR A 153 -5.95 6.39 6.75
CA THR A 153 -7.07 6.85 7.60
C THR A 153 -7.57 8.23 7.16
N VAL A 154 -6.65 9.17 6.86
CA VAL A 154 -7.00 10.49 6.33
C VAL A 154 -7.62 10.39 4.93
N LEU A 155 -7.04 9.59 4.03
CA LEU A 155 -7.57 9.33 2.67
C LEU A 155 -8.91 8.60 2.69
N GLY A 156 -9.19 7.90 3.78
CA GLY A 156 -10.39 7.11 4.00
C GLY A 156 -11.63 7.90 4.36
N ASP A 157 -11.52 9.21 4.61
CA ASP A 157 -12.60 10.04 5.19
C ASP A 157 -13.18 9.39 6.47
N GLY A 158 -12.29 8.84 7.31
CA GLY A 158 -12.65 8.10 8.53
C GLY A 158 -13.00 6.61 8.34
N ASN A 159 -13.17 6.13 7.10
CA ASN A 159 -13.32 4.70 6.79
C ASN A 159 -11.99 4.08 6.36
N THR A 160 -11.74 2.82 6.70
CA THR A 160 -10.55 2.15 6.16
C THR A 160 -10.69 1.97 4.64
N ILE A 161 -9.58 1.98 3.90
CA ILE A 161 -9.60 1.70 2.45
C ILE A 161 -10.23 0.33 2.18
N THR A 162 -9.93 -0.66 3.02
CA THR A 162 -10.59 -1.98 2.95
C THR A 162 -12.11 -1.88 3.09
N ALA A 163 -12.63 -1.04 3.99
CA ALA A 163 -14.07 -0.83 4.09
C ALA A 163 -14.66 -0.22 2.81
N ARG A 164 -13.95 0.74 2.19
CA ARG A 164 -14.37 1.36 0.93
C ARG A 164 -14.32 0.41 -0.27
N LEU A 165 -13.28 -0.42 -0.35
CA LEU A 165 -13.19 -1.49 -1.34
C LEU A 165 -14.36 -2.47 -1.20
N ARG A 166 -14.64 -2.93 0.03
CA ARG A 166 -15.77 -3.84 0.31
C ARG A 166 -17.14 -3.20 0.10
N ALA A 167 -17.23 -1.88 0.24
CA ALA A 167 -18.44 -1.14 -0.09
C ALA A 167 -18.62 -0.89 -1.60
N GLY A 168 -17.60 -1.16 -2.43
CA GLY A 168 -17.69 -0.98 -3.87
C GLY A 168 -17.61 0.46 -4.34
N THR A 169 -17.05 1.38 -3.53
CA THR A 169 -17.07 2.83 -3.82
C THR A 169 -15.88 3.33 -4.65
N ASN A 170 -14.81 2.54 -4.72
CA ASN A 170 -13.60 2.77 -5.50
C ASN A 170 -12.77 1.49 -5.44
N GLY A 171 -11.82 1.31 -6.35
CA GLY A 171 -10.93 0.16 -6.27
C GLY A 171 -9.91 0.07 -7.40
N LEU A 172 -9.15 -1.00 -7.37
CA LEU A 172 -8.29 -1.43 -8.46
C LEU A 172 -8.81 -2.73 -9.03
N LEU A 173 -8.67 -2.87 -10.34
CA LEU A 173 -8.99 -4.09 -11.07
C LEU A 173 -7.70 -4.60 -11.70
N LEU A 174 -7.54 -5.93 -11.69
CA LEU A 174 -6.41 -6.61 -12.29
C LEU A 174 -6.96 -7.62 -13.30
N ARG A 175 -6.49 -7.56 -14.54
CA ARG A 175 -6.77 -8.57 -15.56
C ARG A 175 -5.52 -9.41 -15.77
N VAL A 176 -5.66 -10.73 -15.63
CA VAL A 176 -4.65 -11.69 -16.09
C VAL A 176 -5.13 -12.29 -17.39
N SER A 177 -4.29 -12.35 -18.40
CA SER A 177 -4.59 -13.00 -19.68
C SER A 177 -3.44 -13.88 -20.12
N GLY A 178 -3.75 -14.89 -20.93
CA GLY A 178 -2.73 -15.81 -21.42
C GLY A 178 -2.32 -16.87 -20.39
N TYR A 179 -3.09 -17.09 -19.32
CA TYR A 179 -2.73 -18.08 -18.31
C TYR A 179 -3.02 -19.51 -18.80
N ASN A 180 -2.08 -20.44 -18.57
CA ASN A 180 -2.17 -21.85 -18.96
C ASN A 180 -2.81 -22.77 -17.89
N GLU A 181 -3.29 -22.19 -16.80
CA GLU A 181 -3.89 -22.88 -15.64
C GLU A 181 -2.93 -23.81 -14.86
N GLN A 182 -1.62 -23.75 -15.11
CA GLN A 182 -0.62 -24.52 -14.38
C GLN A 182 0.01 -23.72 -13.23
N PRO A 183 0.53 -24.39 -12.19
CA PRO A 183 1.26 -23.71 -11.12
C PRO A 183 2.50 -22.95 -11.62
N ASP A 184 3.12 -23.42 -12.70
CA ASP A 184 4.24 -22.75 -13.36
C ASP A 184 3.81 -22.33 -14.77
N ASP A 185 3.81 -21.03 -15.02
CA ASP A 185 3.56 -20.41 -16.32
C ASP A 185 4.61 -19.31 -16.54
N SER A 186 5.47 -19.46 -17.54
CA SER A 186 6.57 -18.52 -17.76
C SER A 186 6.14 -17.21 -18.40
N GLU A 187 4.89 -17.10 -18.87
CA GLU A 187 4.37 -15.93 -19.58
C GLU A 187 2.85 -15.77 -19.41
N VAL A 188 2.46 -14.70 -18.73
CA VAL A 188 1.09 -14.17 -18.72
C VAL A 188 1.14 -12.66 -18.94
N GLU A 189 0.03 -12.09 -19.40
CA GLU A 189 -0.17 -10.63 -19.40
C GLU A 189 -0.91 -10.23 -18.12
N LEU A 190 -0.39 -9.25 -17.40
CA LEU A 190 -1.13 -8.55 -16.36
C LEU A 190 -1.47 -7.13 -16.83
N ALA A 191 -2.68 -6.68 -16.54
CA ALA A 191 -3.11 -5.30 -16.73
C ALA A 191 -3.78 -4.77 -15.47
N LEU A 192 -3.50 -3.51 -15.11
CA LEU A 192 -4.09 -2.84 -13.96
C LEU A 192 -5.01 -1.71 -14.42
N PHE A 193 -6.18 -1.62 -13.81
CA PHE A 193 -7.16 -0.56 -14.07
C PHE A 193 -7.60 0.08 -12.76
N THR A 194 -7.75 1.40 -12.79
CA THR A 194 -8.44 2.12 -11.71
C THR A 194 -9.95 2.03 -11.90
N SER A 195 -10.69 1.91 -10.79
CA SER A 195 -12.14 1.88 -10.76
C SER A 195 -12.72 2.94 -9.83
N PHE A 196 -13.79 3.61 -10.28
CA PHE A 196 -14.61 4.49 -9.45
C PHE A 196 -15.73 3.73 -8.72
N GLY A 197 -15.58 2.41 -8.57
CA GLY A 197 -16.54 1.56 -7.88
C GLY A 197 -17.43 0.75 -8.80
N LEU A 198 -18.44 0.11 -8.21
CA LEU A 198 -19.43 -0.68 -8.94
C LEU A 198 -20.23 0.18 -9.91
N GLU A 199 -20.60 -0.41 -11.04
CA GLU A 199 -21.60 0.19 -11.91
C GLU A 199 -22.89 0.47 -11.12
N GLY A 200 -23.41 1.69 -11.24
CA GLY A 200 -24.61 2.14 -10.53
C GLY A 200 -24.37 2.67 -9.12
N ALA A 201 -23.20 2.45 -8.48
CA ALA A 201 -22.95 2.92 -7.11
C ALA A 201 -23.00 4.46 -6.95
N ASN A 202 -22.76 5.20 -8.03
CA ASN A 202 -22.75 6.67 -8.03
C ASN A 202 -24.16 7.31 -8.14
N ASP A 203 -25.24 6.52 -8.20
CA ASP A 203 -26.60 7.07 -8.22
C ASP A 203 -27.06 7.61 -6.85
N GLY A 204 -26.30 7.34 -5.78
CA GLY A 204 -26.52 7.87 -4.44
C GLY A 204 -27.85 7.47 -3.82
N GLY A 205 -28.56 6.51 -4.42
CA GLY A 205 -29.86 6.05 -3.98
C GLY A 205 -29.75 5.11 -2.78
N PRO A 206 -30.84 4.92 -2.00
CA PRO A 206 -30.90 3.87 -0.97
C PRO A 206 -30.70 2.46 -1.56
N ASP A 207 -30.89 2.31 -2.87
CA ASP A 207 -30.73 1.08 -3.64
C ASP A 207 -29.38 0.96 -4.35
N ALA A 208 -28.39 1.81 -4.01
CA ALA A 208 -27.06 1.74 -4.60
C ALA A 208 -26.48 0.31 -4.46
N PRO A 209 -25.97 -0.28 -5.56
CA PRO A 209 -25.53 -1.67 -5.56
C PRO A 209 -24.36 -1.88 -4.59
N ARG A 210 -24.44 -2.96 -3.82
CA ARG A 210 -23.34 -3.44 -2.96
C ARG A 210 -22.64 -4.62 -3.64
N PRO A 211 -21.31 -4.76 -3.48
CA PRO A 211 -20.60 -5.90 -4.05
C PRO A 211 -21.13 -7.22 -3.49
N LYS A 212 -21.39 -8.18 -4.39
CA LYS A 212 -21.75 -9.55 -4.03
C LYS A 212 -20.52 -10.40 -3.73
N LEU A 213 -19.39 -10.04 -4.33
CA LEU A 213 -18.10 -10.72 -4.30
C LEU A 213 -18.18 -12.16 -4.82
N ASP A 214 -19.08 -12.41 -5.77
CA ASP A 214 -19.40 -13.73 -6.33
C ASP A 214 -18.84 -13.95 -7.75
N GLY A 215 -18.02 -13.02 -8.24
CA GLY A 215 -17.48 -13.05 -9.60
C GLY A 215 -18.32 -12.34 -10.66
N THR A 216 -19.53 -11.89 -10.31
CA THR A 216 -20.44 -11.24 -11.26
C THR A 216 -20.46 -9.72 -11.15
N ASP A 217 -19.80 -9.17 -10.13
CA ASP A 217 -19.72 -7.74 -9.89
C ASP A 217 -19.03 -7.01 -11.06
N ARG A 218 -19.73 -6.02 -11.62
CA ARG A 218 -19.21 -5.14 -12.67
C ARG A 218 -18.67 -3.86 -12.06
N TRP A 219 -17.38 -3.62 -12.30
CA TRP A 219 -16.68 -2.46 -11.79
C TRP A 219 -16.39 -1.49 -12.92
N THR A 220 -16.67 -0.21 -12.70
CA THR A 220 -16.33 0.85 -13.66
C THR A 220 -14.83 0.87 -13.95
N VAL A 221 -14.47 1.32 -15.14
CA VAL A 221 -13.06 1.47 -15.55
C VAL A 221 -12.79 2.95 -15.78
N ASP A 222 -11.83 3.51 -15.05
CA ASP A 222 -11.35 4.89 -15.28
C ASP A 222 -10.75 4.98 -16.69
N ARG A 223 -11.26 5.90 -17.52
CA ARG A 223 -10.77 6.12 -18.89
C ARG A 223 -9.28 6.42 -18.94
N SER A 224 -8.72 7.03 -17.91
CA SER A 224 -7.27 7.30 -17.82
C SER A 224 -6.41 6.04 -17.66
N SER A 225 -7.02 4.91 -17.30
CA SER A 225 -6.37 3.60 -17.31
C SER A 225 -6.32 2.95 -18.70
N LEU A 226 -6.85 3.62 -19.74
CA LEU A 226 -7.02 3.06 -21.07
C LEU A 226 -6.38 3.92 -22.16
N PHE A 227 -5.81 3.27 -23.17
CA PHE A 227 -5.57 3.89 -24.48
C PHE A 227 -6.91 4.00 -25.23
N GLY A 228 -7.67 5.05 -24.95
CA GLY A 228 -8.94 5.33 -25.61
C GLY A 228 -10.16 4.92 -24.78
N GLY A 229 -10.74 3.76 -25.07
CA GLY A 229 -12.00 3.32 -24.44
C GLY A 229 -12.17 1.81 -24.60
N VAL A 230 -13.29 1.37 -25.15
CA VAL A 230 -13.50 -0.04 -25.49
C VAL A 230 -13.01 -0.29 -26.93
N PRO A 231 -12.24 -1.37 -27.20
CA PRO A 231 -11.83 -2.44 -26.29
C PRO A 231 -10.75 -2.00 -25.29
N TYR A 232 -10.74 -2.62 -24.09
CA TYR A 232 -9.93 -2.22 -22.93
C TYR A 232 -8.42 -2.44 -23.14
N PHE A 233 -7.77 -1.51 -23.83
CA PHE A 233 -6.31 -1.44 -23.96
C PHE A 233 -5.71 -0.70 -22.76
N PRO A 234 -5.02 -1.39 -21.84
CA PRO A 234 -4.53 -0.79 -20.60
C PRO A 234 -3.34 0.15 -20.84
N THR A 235 -3.21 1.19 -20.02
CA THR A 235 -2.00 2.02 -19.94
C THR A 235 -0.95 1.45 -18.98
N ILE A 236 -1.37 0.62 -18.02
CA ILE A 236 -0.51 -0.07 -17.06
C ILE A 236 -0.63 -1.58 -17.29
N PHE A 237 0.42 -2.19 -17.84
CA PHE A 237 0.45 -3.62 -18.12
C PHE A 237 1.88 -4.19 -18.07
N ASP A 238 1.97 -5.50 -17.90
CA ASP A 238 3.19 -6.29 -18.01
C ASP A 238 2.92 -7.52 -18.88
N THR A 239 3.48 -7.52 -20.09
CA THR A 239 3.40 -8.66 -21.02
C THR A 239 4.37 -9.77 -20.68
N ARG A 240 5.21 -9.57 -19.65
CA ARG A 240 6.17 -10.56 -19.17
C ARG A 240 5.87 -10.96 -17.74
N ALA A 241 4.64 -10.77 -17.24
CA ALA A 241 4.26 -11.37 -15.98
C ALA A 241 4.36 -12.90 -16.07
N TYR A 242 4.38 -13.59 -14.94
CA TYR A 242 4.51 -15.05 -14.88
C TYR A 242 3.86 -15.61 -13.61
N VAL A 243 3.70 -16.94 -13.57
CA VAL A 243 3.23 -17.67 -12.40
C VAL A 243 4.29 -18.69 -12.00
N ARG A 244 4.68 -18.73 -10.74
CA ARG A 244 5.64 -19.71 -10.18
C ARG A 244 5.06 -20.35 -8.94
N GLY A 245 4.92 -21.68 -8.92
CA GLY A 245 4.33 -22.41 -7.80
C GLY A 245 2.92 -21.92 -7.42
N GLY A 246 2.16 -21.41 -8.38
CA GLY A 246 0.84 -20.81 -8.17
C GLY A 246 0.87 -19.34 -7.70
N VAL A 247 2.04 -18.70 -7.63
CA VAL A 247 2.19 -17.27 -7.30
C VAL A 247 2.36 -16.48 -8.58
N LEU A 248 1.41 -15.59 -8.86
CA LEU A 248 1.53 -14.57 -9.92
C LEU A 248 2.61 -13.56 -9.53
N VAL A 249 3.42 -13.15 -10.49
CA VAL A 249 4.44 -12.09 -10.36
C VAL A 249 4.36 -11.18 -11.57
N ALA A 250 4.21 -9.87 -11.34
CA ALA A 250 4.18 -8.86 -12.39
C ALA A 250 4.84 -7.56 -11.93
N SER A 251 5.51 -6.88 -12.86
CA SER A 251 6.05 -5.55 -12.67
C SER A 251 5.09 -4.48 -13.18
N PHE A 252 5.14 -3.26 -12.63
CA PHE A 252 4.38 -2.15 -13.20
C PHE A 252 5.01 -0.79 -12.88
N SER A 253 4.67 0.22 -13.66
CA SER A 253 4.94 1.61 -13.34
C SER A 253 3.83 2.45 -13.96
N GLY A 254 3.36 3.45 -13.24
CA GLY A 254 2.23 4.26 -13.69
C GLY A 254 1.48 4.92 -12.55
N LEU A 255 0.42 5.65 -12.91
CA LEU A 255 -0.43 6.35 -11.97
C LEU A 255 -1.58 5.44 -11.53
N VAL A 256 -1.54 5.00 -10.28
CA VAL A 256 -2.61 4.19 -9.66
C VAL A 256 -3.45 5.09 -8.77
N ARG A 257 -4.78 4.98 -8.76
CA ARG A 257 -5.58 5.74 -7.79
C ARG A 257 -5.97 4.90 -6.58
N VAL A 258 -5.80 5.49 -5.40
CA VAL A 258 -6.31 4.96 -4.14
C VAL A 258 -7.41 5.90 -3.66
N GLY A 259 -8.66 5.56 -3.99
CA GLY A 259 -9.77 6.48 -3.84
C GLY A 259 -9.70 7.58 -4.89
N THR A 260 -9.81 8.84 -4.47
CA THR A 260 -9.65 10.00 -5.37
C THR A 260 -8.18 10.36 -5.62
N TYR A 261 -7.28 9.82 -4.80
CA TYR A 261 -5.88 10.22 -4.75
C TYR A 261 -5.02 9.48 -5.79
N PRO A 262 -4.29 10.22 -6.66
CA PRO A 262 -3.36 9.62 -7.60
C PRO A 262 -1.99 9.32 -6.95
N LEU A 263 -1.56 8.06 -7.03
CA LEU A 263 -0.27 7.57 -6.55
C LEU A 263 0.63 7.20 -7.74
N PRO A 264 1.66 7.99 -8.06
CA PRO A 264 2.63 7.62 -9.08
C PRO A 264 3.57 6.55 -8.54
N VAL A 265 3.45 5.32 -9.05
CA VAL A 265 4.29 4.19 -8.67
C VAL A 265 5.35 3.96 -9.74
N VAL A 266 6.60 3.82 -9.30
CA VAL A 266 7.74 3.44 -10.13
C VAL A 266 8.33 2.13 -9.60
N GLY A 267 8.79 1.26 -10.50
CA GLY A 267 9.40 -0.02 -10.13
C GLY A 267 8.48 -0.90 -9.29
N GLY A 268 7.17 -0.80 -9.52
CA GLY A 268 6.17 -1.53 -8.77
C GLY A 268 6.22 -3.03 -9.06
N LEU A 269 5.87 -3.82 -8.06
CA LEU A 269 5.79 -5.28 -8.11
C LEU A 269 4.43 -5.71 -7.52
N ILE A 270 3.73 -6.58 -8.22
CA ILE A 270 2.52 -7.25 -7.75
C ILE A 270 2.83 -8.72 -7.68
N THR A 271 2.61 -9.31 -6.51
CA THR A 271 2.59 -10.76 -6.34
C THR A 271 1.33 -11.23 -5.66
N GLY A 272 1.00 -12.51 -5.81
CA GLY A 272 -0.07 -13.13 -5.04
C GLY A 272 -0.39 -14.53 -5.49
N ARG A 273 -0.93 -15.32 -4.58
CA ARG A 273 -1.27 -16.72 -4.83
C ARG A 273 -2.59 -16.82 -5.58
N LEU A 274 -2.56 -17.45 -6.75
CA LEU A 274 -3.74 -17.77 -7.53
C LEU A 274 -4.51 -18.91 -6.85
N SER A 275 -5.78 -18.67 -6.57
CA SER A 275 -6.69 -19.66 -5.96
C SER A 275 -7.92 -19.83 -6.83
N LYS A 276 -8.08 -21.02 -7.41
CA LYS A 276 -9.20 -21.33 -8.32
C LYS A 276 -10.53 -21.18 -7.59
N THR A 277 -11.43 -20.38 -8.16
CA THR A 277 -12.76 -20.09 -7.62
C THR A 277 -13.78 -20.25 -8.75
N GLY A 278 -14.43 -21.41 -8.81
CA GLY A 278 -15.25 -21.81 -9.96
C GLY A 278 -14.42 -21.85 -11.24
N ASP A 279 -14.88 -21.12 -12.26
CA ASP A 279 -14.19 -20.96 -13.54
C ASP A 279 -13.24 -19.75 -13.56
N SER A 280 -12.92 -19.14 -12.41
CA SER A 280 -12.00 -18.00 -12.33
C SER A 280 -10.96 -18.21 -11.24
N TYR A 281 -10.19 -17.18 -10.93
CA TYR A 281 -9.16 -17.19 -9.90
C TYR A 281 -9.33 -15.99 -8.98
N ALA A 282 -9.22 -16.22 -7.67
CA ALA A 282 -8.94 -15.18 -6.69
C ALA A 282 -7.42 -15.01 -6.54
N ILE A 283 -6.97 -13.82 -6.09
CA ILE A 283 -5.58 -13.60 -5.70
C ILE A 283 -5.56 -13.41 -4.19
N LEU A 284 -4.93 -14.36 -3.50
CA LEU A 284 -4.80 -14.40 -2.06
C LEU A 284 -3.38 -14.05 -1.65
N ASP A 285 -3.22 -13.56 -0.42
CA ASP A 285 -1.90 -13.25 0.16
C ASP A 285 -1.06 -12.34 -0.75
N GLY A 286 -1.73 -11.42 -1.45
CA GLY A 286 -1.10 -10.58 -2.44
C GLY A 286 -0.28 -9.48 -1.80
N VAL A 287 0.77 -9.05 -2.48
CA VAL A 287 1.60 -7.90 -2.11
C VAL A 287 1.70 -6.96 -3.30
N VAL A 288 1.44 -5.68 -3.06
CA VAL A 288 1.84 -4.59 -3.96
C VAL A 288 2.97 -3.85 -3.28
N SER A 289 4.14 -3.81 -3.91
CA SER A 289 5.25 -2.98 -3.47
C SER A 289 5.74 -2.09 -4.60
N GLY A 290 6.54 -1.09 -4.24
CA GLY A 290 7.16 -0.19 -5.19
C GLY A 290 7.65 1.06 -4.48
N ARG A 291 7.95 2.08 -5.25
CA ARG A 291 8.33 3.38 -4.72
C ARG A 291 7.52 4.49 -5.37
N PHE A 292 7.30 5.57 -4.64
CA PHE A 292 6.68 6.78 -5.18
C PHE A 292 7.56 8.01 -4.91
N VAL A 293 7.51 8.96 -5.85
CA VAL A 293 8.26 10.21 -5.75
C VAL A 293 7.63 11.10 -4.71
N VAL A 294 8.39 11.47 -3.68
CA VAL A 294 7.84 12.17 -2.51
C VAL A 294 7.25 13.53 -2.89
N THR A 295 7.89 14.29 -3.77
CA THR A 295 7.38 15.61 -4.19
C THR A 295 6.06 15.52 -4.96
N LYS A 296 5.94 14.54 -5.88
CA LYS A 296 4.70 14.30 -6.64
C LYS A 296 3.57 13.86 -5.72
N PHE A 297 3.90 13.01 -4.74
CA PHE A 297 2.97 12.57 -3.72
C PHE A 297 2.48 13.74 -2.85
N LEU A 298 3.40 14.51 -2.27
CA LEU A 298 3.05 15.69 -1.47
C LEU A 298 2.22 16.72 -2.23
N THR A 299 2.49 16.89 -3.53
CA THR A 299 1.68 17.76 -4.40
C THR A 299 0.26 17.24 -4.53
N GLY A 300 0.09 15.93 -4.75
CA GLY A 300 -1.22 15.28 -4.91
C GLY A 300 -2.13 15.38 -3.68
N LEU A 301 -1.59 15.64 -2.48
CA LEU A 301 -2.38 15.77 -1.26
C LEU A 301 -3.37 16.95 -1.33
N GLU A 302 -3.19 17.89 -2.26
CA GLU A 302 -4.18 18.94 -2.53
C GLU A 302 -5.56 18.40 -2.92
N SER A 303 -5.64 17.15 -3.39
CA SER A 303 -6.89 16.49 -3.76
C SER A 303 -7.64 15.89 -2.57
N VAL A 304 -7.05 15.94 -1.37
CA VAL A 304 -7.58 15.33 -0.15
C VAL A 304 -8.30 16.41 0.67
N PRO A 305 -9.62 16.27 0.91
CA PRO A 305 -10.36 17.17 1.80
C PRO A 305 -9.82 17.12 3.23
N HIS A 306 -9.83 18.24 3.93
CA HIS A 306 -9.42 18.31 5.33
C HIS A 306 -10.51 17.65 6.21
N PRO A 307 -10.17 16.61 7.00
CA PRO A 307 -11.16 15.79 7.71
C PRO A 307 -11.94 16.54 8.79
N LEU A 308 -11.38 17.65 9.31
CA LEU A 308 -12.01 18.44 10.38
C LEU A 308 -12.53 19.81 9.93
N THR A 309 -12.31 20.18 8.66
CA THR A 309 -12.58 21.55 8.18
C THR A 309 -13.30 21.46 6.83
N PRO A 310 -14.65 21.50 6.83
CA PRO A 310 -15.43 21.38 5.61
C PRO A 310 -15.01 22.40 4.54
N GLY A 311 -14.77 21.91 3.32
CA GLY A 311 -14.36 22.73 2.17
C GLY A 311 -12.88 23.11 2.12
N ALA A 312 -12.09 22.78 3.14
CA ALA A 312 -10.64 22.92 3.11
C ALA A 312 -9.97 21.65 2.56
N TYR A 313 -8.71 21.77 2.15
CA TYR A 313 -7.88 20.70 1.59
C TYR A 313 -6.48 20.72 2.22
N LEU A 314 -5.73 19.63 2.06
CA LEU A 314 -4.39 19.50 2.65
C LEU A 314 -3.34 20.20 1.79
N CYS A 315 -2.99 21.44 2.15
CA CYS A 315 -1.86 22.14 1.52
C CYS A 315 -1.27 23.32 2.29
N GLY A 316 -0.12 23.77 1.79
CA GLY A 316 0.53 24.99 2.23
C GLY A 316 0.92 24.94 3.70
N THR A 317 0.28 25.81 4.47
CA THR A 317 0.52 25.98 5.91
C THR A 317 -0.47 25.22 6.78
N ASP A 318 -1.33 24.39 6.18
CA ASP A 318 -2.22 23.50 6.92
C ASP A 318 -1.39 22.59 7.84
N ARG A 319 -1.78 22.51 9.12
CA ARG A 319 -0.99 21.78 10.13
C ARG A 319 -0.97 20.28 9.89
N LEU A 320 -2.08 19.72 9.44
CA LEU A 320 -2.14 18.29 9.12
C LEU A 320 -1.26 17.98 7.91
N TYR A 321 -1.30 18.82 6.87
CA TYR A 321 -0.40 18.75 5.73
C TYR A 321 1.07 18.83 6.16
N LEU A 322 1.45 19.81 6.99
CA LEU A 322 2.84 19.97 7.44
C LEU A 322 3.33 18.75 8.22
N ASN A 323 2.51 18.19 9.11
CA ASN A 323 2.86 16.98 9.85
C ASN A 323 3.04 15.76 8.92
N LEU A 324 2.11 15.55 7.97
CA LEU A 324 2.23 14.49 6.98
C LEU A 324 3.48 14.69 6.12
N ARG A 325 3.74 15.91 5.67
CA ARG A 325 4.91 16.28 4.88
C ARG A 325 6.18 15.89 5.60
N ASP A 326 6.32 16.24 6.86
CA ASP A 326 7.53 15.96 7.63
C ASP A 326 7.75 14.43 7.78
N SER A 327 6.70 13.66 8.05
CA SER A 327 6.78 12.18 8.08
C SER A 327 7.17 11.58 6.72
N ILE A 328 6.55 12.02 5.62
CA ILE A 328 6.84 11.54 4.26
C ILE A 328 8.26 11.92 3.83
N CYS A 329 8.72 13.12 4.18
CA CYS A 329 10.07 13.57 3.84
C CYS A 329 11.16 12.83 4.62
N ALA A 330 10.86 12.41 5.85
CA ALA A 330 11.75 11.59 6.66
C ALA A 330 11.84 10.13 6.14
N SER A 331 10.86 9.66 5.37
CA SER A 331 10.81 8.28 4.87
C SER A 331 11.47 8.06 3.51
N ARG A 332 12.20 9.06 2.98
CA ARG A 332 12.94 8.92 1.73
C ARG A 332 14.09 7.94 1.91
N ASP A 333 14.02 6.83 1.22
CA ASP A 333 14.93 5.69 1.36
C ASP A 333 15.48 5.20 0.03
N LEU A 334 14.84 5.55 -1.09
CA LEU A 334 15.21 5.13 -2.44
C LEU A 334 15.30 6.31 -3.43
N LEU A 335 15.90 6.04 -4.60
CA LEU A 335 15.87 6.92 -5.76
C LEU A 335 14.60 6.67 -6.59
N GLU A 336 14.04 7.72 -7.23
CA GLU A 336 12.90 7.62 -8.15
C GLU A 336 13.21 6.64 -9.30
N ASP A 337 14.41 6.73 -9.88
CA ASP A 337 14.87 5.86 -10.96
C ASP A 337 15.61 4.64 -10.37
N PRO A 338 15.02 3.43 -10.42
CA PRO A 338 15.66 2.22 -9.88
C PRO A 338 17.00 1.88 -10.56
N THR A 339 17.26 2.40 -11.76
CA THR A 339 18.55 2.19 -12.43
C THR A 339 19.68 3.00 -11.78
N GLN A 340 19.37 3.92 -10.87
CA GLN A 340 20.34 4.73 -10.12
C GLN A 340 20.59 4.21 -8.70
N ASP A 341 19.91 3.14 -8.27
CA ASP A 341 20.14 2.55 -6.95
C ASP A 341 21.61 2.16 -6.76
N GLY A 342 22.15 2.50 -5.58
CA GLY A 342 23.56 2.30 -5.24
C GLY A 342 24.54 3.27 -5.91
N LYS A 343 24.08 4.27 -6.67
CA LYS A 343 24.94 5.23 -7.40
C LYS A 343 25.05 6.58 -6.72
N ASP A 344 24.98 6.61 -5.39
CA ASP A 344 25.30 7.81 -4.60
C ASP A 344 24.40 9.05 -4.87
N GLY A 345 23.22 8.85 -5.46
CA GLY A 345 22.20 9.87 -5.68
C GLY A 345 21.46 10.25 -4.39
N ALA A 346 20.79 11.41 -4.35
CA ALA A 346 19.99 11.81 -3.19
C ALA A 346 18.65 11.05 -3.14
N CYS A 347 18.25 10.57 -1.97
CA CYS A 347 16.97 9.90 -1.81
C CYS A 347 15.81 10.88 -2.06
N ASP A 348 14.94 10.56 -3.01
CA ASP A 348 13.81 11.39 -3.44
C ASP A 348 12.49 10.60 -3.59
N ALA A 349 12.55 9.28 -3.42
CA ALA A 349 11.41 8.39 -3.38
C ALA A 349 11.27 7.71 -2.02
N SER A 350 10.06 7.26 -1.72
CA SER A 350 9.77 6.42 -0.56
C SER A 350 9.24 5.07 -1.03
N SER A 351 9.80 3.99 -0.48
CA SER A 351 9.31 2.63 -0.69
C SER A 351 8.02 2.35 0.07
N PHE A 352 7.19 1.47 -0.47
CA PHE A 352 6.00 0.98 0.22
C PHE A 352 5.75 -0.50 -0.10
N ALA A 353 5.09 -1.18 0.83
CA ALA A 353 4.54 -2.52 0.64
C ALA A 353 3.18 -2.64 1.35
N VAL A 354 2.15 -3.02 0.59
CA VAL A 354 0.80 -3.27 1.11
C VAL A 354 0.34 -4.68 0.73
N ARG A 355 -0.33 -5.35 1.66
CA ARG A 355 -1.00 -6.62 1.36
C ARG A 355 -2.36 -6.36 0.76
N PHE A 356 -2.80 -7.28 -0.08
CA PHE A 356 -4.13 -7.27 -0.66
C PHE A 356 -4.71 -8.66 -0.81
N THR A 357 -6.03 -8.69 -0.97
CA THR A 357 -6.77 -9.83 -1.49
C THR A 357 -7.67 -9.33 -2.59
N SER A 358 -7.87 -10.13 -3.63
CA SER A 358 -8.78 -9.82 -4.72
C SER A 358 -9.66 -11.01 -5.07
N VAL A 359 -10.87 -10.71 -5.54
CA VAL A 359 -11.89 -11.71 -5.89
C VAL A 359 -12.23 -11.60 -7.37
N PRO A 360 -12.71 -12.67 -8.02
CA PRO A 360 -13.21 -12.60 -9.38
C PRO A 360 -14.21 -11.45 -9.58
N SER A 361 -14.19 -10.82 -10.76
CA SER A 361 -15.04 -9.68 -11.11
C SER A 361 -15.13 -9.50 -12.63
N VAL A 362 -15.82 -8.46 -13.09
CA VAL A 362 -16.00 -8.12 -14.49
C VAL A 362 -15.66 -6.64 -14.74
N LEU A 363 -14.95 -6.35 -15.84
CA LEU A 363 -14.78 -4.98 -16.32
C LEU A 363 -16.14 -4.42 -16.80
N GLY A 364 -16.49 -3.26 -16.28
CA GLY A 364 -17.72 -2.54 -16.59
C GLY A 364 -17.51 -1.32 -17.48
N ASN A 365 -18.44 -0.39 -17.41
CA ASN A 365 -18.49 0.84 -18.18
C ASN A 365 -17.24 1.68 -17.98
N VAL A 366 -16.76 2.26 -19.08
CA VAL A 366 -15.67 3.24 -19.04
C VAL A 366 -16.25 4.57 -18.56
N VAL A 367 -15.65 5.15 -17.53
CA VAL A 367 -16.07 6.41 -16.91
C VAL A 367 -14.95 7.42 -17.04
N GLU A 368 -15.29 8.66 -17.42
CA GLU A 368 -14.34 9.76 -17.46
C GLU A 368 -13.85 10.10 -16.05
N PRO A 369 -12.54 10.30 -15.85
CA PRO A 369 -12.08 10.86 -14.59
C PRO A 369 -12.70 12.25 -14.40
N GLY A 370 -13.12 12.55 -13.17
CA GLY A 370 -13.45 13.93 -12.80
C GLY A 370 -12.26 14.85 -13.02
N SER A 371 -12.52 16.17 -13.12
CA SER A 371 -11.44 17.14 -13.21
C SER A 371 -10.50 17.03 -12.00
N PRO A 372 -9.17 17.07 -12.20
CA PRO A 372 -8.23 17.09 -11.08
C PRO A 372 -8.57 18.23 -10.13
N VAL A 373 -8.66 17.92 -8.83
CA VAL A 373 -8.86 18.94 -7.80
C VAL A 373 -7.53 19.69 -7.64
N ARG A 374 -7.54 20.99 -7.92
CA ARG A 374 -6.42 21.93 -7.73
C ARG A 374 -6.72 22.92 -6.62
N ALA A 375 -7.01 22.40 -5.43
CA ALA A 375 -7.48 23.22 -4.32
C ALA A 375 -6.47 24.29 -3.88
N CYS A 376 -5.18 24.08 -4.21
CA CYS A 376 -4.08 24.88 -3.71
C CYS A 376 -3.49 25.81 -4.81
N GLY A 377 -4.11 25.80 -5.99
CA GLY A 377 -3.76 26.62 -7.15
C GLY A 377 -2.79 25.94 -8.12
N ASP A 378 -2.78 26.40 -9.37
CA ASP A 378 -2.03 25.74 -10.46
C ASP A 378 -0.51 25.73 -10.29
N ALA A 379 0.02 26.65 -9.48
CA ALA A 379 1.44 26.76 -9.19
C ALA A 379 1.87 26.01 -7.91
N TRP A 380 0.95 25.32 -7.24
CA TRP A 380 1.25 24.58 -6.03
C TRP A 380 2.15 23.38 -6.32
N ALA A 381 3.20 23.23 -5.51
CA ALA A 381 4.04 22.05 -5.50
C ALA A 381 4.44 21.72 -4.05
N GLY A 382 4.17 20.49 -3.65
CA GLY A 382 4.65 19.95 -2.38
C GLY A 382 6.15 19.64 -2.48
N SER A 383 6.91 20.06 -1.48
CA SER A 383 8.34 19.81 -1.40
C SER A 383 8.77 19.39 -0.01
N CYS A 384 9.90 18.70 0.07
CA CYS A 384 10.59 18.50 1.33
C CYS A 384 11.48 19.70 1.65
N PRO A 385 11.70 19.97 2.95
CA PRO A 385 12.68 20.96 3.40
C PRO A 385 14.11 20.55 3.05
#